data_AF-A0A964XS48-F1
#
_entry.id   AF-A0A964XS48-F1
#
_cell.length_a   1.000
_cell.length_b   1.000
_cell.length_c   1.000
_cell.angle_alpha   90.00
_cell.angle_beta   90.00
_cell.angle_gamma   90.00
#
_symmetry.space_group_name_H-M   'P 1'
#
loop_
_entity.id
_entity.type
_entity.pdbx_description
1 polymer ?
#
loop_
_entity_poly.entity_id
_entity_poly.type
_entity_poly.pdbx_seq_one_letter_code
_entity_poly.pdbx_strand_id
1 'polypeptide(L)'
;MHIDIKEAKEKYGKSETTLRNIVREWRKGKHKGAIKLDNGRVLFKVSFLDDKFKAQNTNPKTNSVNLPSIDERTLAILEKQLDEKDKQIEKLQFLLAQSQENYNKLIQSPEPKKKRWFKIF
;
A
#
# COMPACT_ATOMS: atom_id res chain seq x y z
N MET A 1 7.39 -22.55 13.83
CA MET A 1 8.19 -22.20 12.64
C MET A 1 8.48 -20.71 12.66
N HIS A 2 9.73 -20.33 12.40
CA HIS A 2 10.17 -18.94 12.32
C HIS A 2 10.82 -18.69 10.96
N ILE A 3 10.63 -17.50 10.40
CA ILE A 3 11.20 -17.11 9.09
C ILE A 3 11.86 -15.75 9.20
N ASP A 4 12.87 -15.50 8.37
CA ASP A 4 13.54 -14.20 8.34
C ASP A 4 12.78 -13.16 7.49
N ILE A 5 13.32 -11.94 7.40
CA ILE A 5 12.71 -10.86 6.60
C ILE A 5 12.70 -11.21 5.11
N LYS A 6 13.72 -11.91 4.60
CA LYS A 6 13.83 -12.24 3.16
C LYS A 6 12.81 -13.30 2.78
N GLU A 7 12.74 -14.37 3.55
CA GLU A 7 11.76 -15.45 3.41
C GLU A 7 10.33 -14.92 3.59
N ALA A 8 10.10 -14.01 4.56
CA ALA A 8 8.80 -13.38 4.73
C ALA A 8 8.40 -12.49 3.54
N LYS A 9 9.36 -11.80 2.91
CA LYS A 9 9.10 -11.00 1.70
C LYS A 9 8.66 -11.89 0.56
N GLU A 10 9.38 -12.98 0.31
CA GLU A 10 9.06 -13.94 -0.75
C GLU A 10 7.71 -14.61 -0.51
N LYS A 11 7.43 -15.05 0.73
CA LYS A 11 6.21 -15.77 1.06
C LYS A 11 4.94 -14.91 1.05
N TYR A 12 5.01 -13.66 1.53
CA TYR A 12 3.82 -12.81 1.68
C TYR A 12 3.72 -11.70 0.62
N GLY A 13 4.71 -11.58 -0.27
CA GLY A 13 4.73 -10.55 -1.32
C GLY A 13 4.74 -9.12 -0.78
N LYS A 14 5.12 -8.90 0.48
CA LYS A 14 5.15 -7.58 1.11
C LYS A 14 6.53 -6.95 0.98
N SER A 15 6.58 -5.61 0.93
CA SER A 15 7.84 -4.89 0.84
C SER A 15 8.73 -5.15 2.07
N GLU A 16 10.04 -5.10 1.86
CA GLU A 16 11.00 -5.23 2.96
C GLU A 16 10.82 -4.13 4.00
N THR A 17 10.48 -2.91 3.57
CA THR A 17 10.15 -1.78 4.43
C THR A 17 8.96 -2.10 5.34
N THR A 18 7.92 -2.74 4.80
CA THR A 18 6.76 -3.19 5.58
C THR A 18 7.21 -4.13 6.69
N LEU A 19 8.00 -5.16 6.37
CA LEU A 19 8.50 -6.12 7.36
C LEU A 19 9.41 -5.46 8.40
N ARG A 20 10.27 -4.52 7.98
CA ARG A 20 11.12 -3.74 8.92
C ARG A 20 10.29 -2.85 9.85
N ASN A 21 9.17 -2.31 9.40
CA ASN A 21 8.24 -1.59 10.28
C ASN A 21 7.65 -2.50 11.35
N ILE A 22 7.32 -3.75 11.00
CA ILE A 22 6.87 -4.76 11.98
C ILE A 22 7.94 -4.97 13.05
N VAL A 23 9.21 -5.14 12.65
CA VAL A 23 10.32 -5.27 13.61
C VAL A 23 10.42 -4.04 14.53
N ARG A 24 10.27 -2.82 13.99
CA ARG A 24 10.31 -1.59 14.80
C ARG A 24 9.19 -1.56 15.83
N GLU A 25 7.99 -1.96 15.45
CA GLU A 25 6.84 -2.04 16.35
C GLU A 25 6.98 -3.14 17.41
N TRP A 26 7.54 -4.30 17.03
CA TRP A 26 7.90 -5.37 17.96
C TRP A 26 8.91 -4.88 19.01
N ARG A 27 9.96 -4.14 18.60
CA ARG A 27 10.94 -3.54 19.54
C ARG A 27 10.32 -2.56 20.52
N LYS A 28 9.22 -1.90 20.12
CA LYS A 28 8.43 -1.02 21.00
C LYS A 28 7.47 -1.79 21.92
N GLY A 29 7.52 -3.12 21.92
CA GLY A 29 6.67 -3.99 22.75
C GLY A 29 5.23 -4.12 22.27
N LYS A 30 4.88 -3.59 21.09
CA LYS A 30 3.48 -3.57 20.61
C LYS A 30 2.93 -4.96 20.26
N HIS A 31 3.79 -5.91 19.94
CA HIS A 31 3.40 -7.30 19.65
C HIS A 31 4.54 -8.26 19.93
N LYS A 32 4.23 -9.54 20.20
CA LYS A 32 5.20 -10.60 20.56
C LYS A 32 5.54 -11.55 19.40
N GLY A 33 5.37 -11.08 18.17
CA GLY A 33 5.43 -11.90 16.95
C GLY A 33 6.83 -12.16 16.37
N ALA A 34 7.89 -11.61 16.96
CA ALA A 34 9.26 -11.76 16.47
C ALA A 34 10.23 -12.11 17.59
N ILE A 35 11.39 -12.65 17.23
CA ILE A 35 12.49 -13.01 18.12
C ILE A 35 13.76 -12.43 17.53
N LYS A 36 14.61 -11.82 18.38
CA LYS A 36 15.95 -11.39 18.00
C LYS A 36 16.94 -12.49 18.39
N LEU A 37 17.77 -12.88 17.45
CA LEU A 37 18.90 -13.78 17.67
C LEU A 37 20.12 -12.98 18.16
N ASP A 38 21.08 -13.67 18.80
CA ASP A 38 22.30 -13.07 19.34
C ASP A 38 23.16 -12.39 18.26
N ASN A 39 23.10 -12.90 17.03
CA ASN A 39 23.75 -12.32 15.85
C ASN A 39 23.04 -11.07 15.28
N GLY A 40 22.01 -10.56 15.97
CA GLY A 40 21.27 -9.36 15.57
C GLY A 40 20.19 -9.58 14.51
N ARG A 41 20.06 -10.79 13.95
CA ARG A 41 18.97 -11.12 13.01
C ARG A 41 17.63 -11.18 13.75
N VAL A 42 16.56 -10.85 13.03
CA VAL A 42 15.19 -10.93 13.55
C VAL A 42 14.42 -11.97 12.76
N LEU A 43 13.83 -12.91 13.47
CA LEU A 43 12.97 -13.94 12.92
C LEU A 43 11.53 -13.69 13.35
N PHE A 44 10.59 -13.83 12.43
CA PHE A 44 9.17 -13.73 12.70
C PHE A 44 8.57 -15.10 12.95
N LYS A 45 7.63 -15.19 13.89
CA LYS A 45 6.78 -16.36 14.03
C LYS A 45 5.83 -16.40 12.84
N VAL A 46 5.81 -17.51 12.10
CA VAL A 46 4.96 -17.66 10.90
C VAL A 46 3.48 -17.45 11.23
N SER A 47 3.00 -17.97 12.37
CA SER A 47 1.61 -17.78 12.79
C SER A 47 1.24 -16.30 12.97
N PHE A 48 2.16 -15.49 13.49
CA PHE A 48 1.92 -14.06 13.66
C PHE A 48 1.83 -13.32 12.31
N LEU A 49 2.69 -13.67 11.35
CA LEU A 49 2.62 -13.11 10.01
C LEU A 49 1.39 -13.59 9.25
N ASP A 50 1.02 -14.86 9.44
CA ASP A 50 -0.23 -15.41 8.94
C ASP A 50 -1.43 -14.64 9.49
N ASP A 51 -1.55 -14.45 10.81
CA ASP A 51 -2.68 -13.69 11.38
C ASP A 51 -2.70 -12.26 10.85
N LYS A 52 -1.53 -11.61 10.79
CA LYS A 52 -1.41 -10.21 10.37
C LYS A 52 -1.70 -10.00 8.88
N PHE A 53 -1.26 -10.91 8.01
CA PHE A 53 -1.40 -10.77 6.57
C PHE A 53 -2.57 -11.55 6.00
N LYS A 54 -3.06 -12.62 6.64
CA LYS A 54 -4.35 -13.23 6.30
C LYS A 54 -5.50 -12.28 6.64
N ALA A 55 -5.43 -11.55 7.77
CA ALA A 55 -6.40 -10.49 8.07
C ALA A 55 -6.36 -9.30 7.07
N GLN A 56 -5.26 -9.15 6.31
CA GLN A 56 -5.15 -8.16 5.24
C GLN A 56 -5.45 -8.74 3.85
N ASN A 57 -5.29 -10.06 3.67
CA ASN A 57 -5.63 -10.78 2.44
C ASN A 57 -7.08 -11.30 2.46
N THR A 58 -7.84 -11.09 3.53
CA THR A 58 -9.31 -11.00 3.44
C THR A 58 -9.68 -9.71 2.72
N ASN A 59 -9.34 -9.65 1.44
CA ASN A 59 -10.38 -9.31 0.48
C ASN A 59 -11.48 -10.37 0.69
N PRO A 60 -12.75 -9.98 0.85
CA PRO A 60 -13.84 -10.94 0.88
C PRO A 60 -13.98 -11.50 -0.55
N LYS A 61 -13.17 -12.50 -0.90
CA LYS A 61 -13.46 -13.39 -2.03
C LYS A 61 -12.65 -14.68 -1.91
N THR A 62 -13.44 -15.74 -1.80
CA THR A 62 -13.18 -17.12 -2.24
C THR A 62 -12.15 -17.92 -1.43
N ASN A 63 -12.63 -18.56 -0.36
CA ASN A 63 -12.50 -20.00 -0.21
C ASN A 63 -13.90 -20.56 0.10
N SER A 64 -14.47 -21.17 -0.93
CA SER A 64 -15.76 -21.86 -0.93
C SER A 64 -15.70 -23.13 -0.07
N VAL A 65 -16.29 -23.11 1.12
CA VAL A 65 -16.95 -24.27 1.72
C VAL A 65 -18.06 -23.73 2.61
N ASN A 66 -19.31 -24.04 2.25
CA ASN A 66 -20.57 -23.61 2.87
C ASN A 66 -20.98 -22.16 2.56
N LEU A 67 -21.91 -22.00 1.61
CA LEU A 67 -22.78 -20.82 1.53
C LEU A 67 -23.89 -20.99 2.59
N PRO A 68 -23.84 -20.31 3.75
CA PRO A 68 -25.06 -19.76 4.30
C PRO A 68 -25.44 -18.53 3.45
N SER A 69 -26.74 -18.26 3.34
CA SER A 69 -27.34 -17.08 2.72
C SER A 69 -26.44 -15.84 2.82
N ILE A 70 -26.06 -15.24 1.70
CA ILE A 70 -25.29 -14.00 1.69
C ILE A 70 -26.13 -12.93 2.37
N ASP A 71 -25.78 -12.57 3.60
CA ASP A 71 -26.47 -11.54 4.38
C ASP A 71 -26.53 -10.24 3.57
N GLU A 72 -27.72 -9.63 3.43
CA GLU A 72 -27.96 -8.37 2.71
C GLU A 72 -27.02 -7.25 3.16
N ARG A 73 -26.58 -7.29 4.42
CA ARG A 73 -25.58 -6.38 4.99
C ARG A 73 -24.23 -6.47 4.31
N THR A 74 -23.83 -7.67 3.88
CA THR A 74 -22.56 -7.90 3.17
C THR A 74 -22.63 -7.33 1.75
N LEU A 75 -23.78 -7.45 1.09
CA LEU A 75 -24.01 -6.84 -0.23
C LEU A 75 -23.95 -5.31 -0.16
N ALA A 76 -24.63 -4.69 0.81
CA ALA A 76 -24.60 -3.24 0.99
C ALA A 76 -23.19 -2.69 1.25
N ILE A 77 -22.35 -3.44 1.98
CA ILE A 77 -20.94 -3.05 2.21
C ILE A 77 -20.15 -3.11 0.90
N LEU A 78 -20.35 -4.16 0.09
CA LEU A 78 -19.65 -4.32 -1.18
C LEU A 78 -20.08 -3.26 -2.20
N GLU A 79 -21.38 -2.92 -2.26
CA GLU A 79 -21.90 -1.84 -3.11
C GLU A 79 -21.31 -0.49 -2.72
N LYS A 80 -21.25 -0.18 -1.43
CA LYS A 80 -20.62 1.06 -0.94
C LYS A 80 -19.13 1.11 -1.29
N GLN A 81 -18.41 -0.01 -1.14
CA GLN A 81 -17.01 -0.07 -1.52
C GLN A 81 -16.80 0.10 -3.02
N LEU A 82 -17.72 -0.39 -3.84
CA LEU A 82 -17.68 -0.22 -5.29
C LEU A 82 -17.85 1.26 -5.67
N ASP A 83 -18.88 1.91 -5.13
CA ASP A 83 -19.14 3.34 -5.34
C ASP A 83 -17.97 4.23 -4.88
N GLU A 84 -17.36 3.92 -3.73
CA GLU A 84 -16.15 4.63 -3.27
C GLU A 84 -14.97 4.47 -4.23
N LYS A 85 -14.82 3.30 -4.87
CA LYS A 85 -13.75 3.06 -5.83
C LYS A 85 -14.03 3.74 -7.17
N ASP A 86 -15.27 3.72 -7.65
CA ASP A 86 -15.65 4.41 -8.87
C ASP A 86 -15.42 5.92 -8.75
N LYS A 87 -15.80 6.53 -7.63
CA LYS A 87 -15.48 7.95 -7.33
C LYS A 87 -13.99 8.26 -7.33
N GLN A 88 -13.16 7.33 -6.81
CA GLN A 88 -11.71 7.50 -6.85
C GLN A 88 -11.17 7.44 -8.28
N ILE A 89 -11.72 6.54 -9.10
CA ILE A 89 -11.34 6.41 -10.51
C ILE A 89 -11.71 7.69 -11.28
N GLU A 90 -12.94 8.19 -11.12
CA GLU A 90 -13.39 9.44 -11.75
C GLU A 90 -12.50 10.63 -11.37
N LYS A 91 -12.17 10.76 -10.08
CA LYS A 91 -11.28 11.82 -9.60
C LYS A 91 -9.89 11.73 -10.24
N LEU A 92 -9.33 10.52 -10.34
CA LEU A 92 -8.02 10.30 -10.93
C LEU A 92 -8.04 10.59 -12.44
N GLN A 93 -9.11 10.22 -13.15
CA GLN A 93 -9.29 10.56 -14.56
C GLN A 93 -9.38 12.07 -14.78
N PHE A 94 -10.12 12.79 -13.91
CA PHE A 94 -10.20 14.25 -13.96
C PHE A 94 -8.81 14.90 -13.78
N LEU A 95 -8.06 14.47 -12.76
CA LEU A 95 -6.71 14.98 -12.50
C LEU A 95 -5.73 14.66 -13.65
N LEU A 96 -5.87 13.49 -14.27
CA LEU A 96 -5.07 13.11 -15.43
C LEU A 96 -5.33 14.06 -16.61
N ALA A 97 -6.60 14.33 -16.92
CA ALA A 97 -6.98 15.25 -17.99
C ALA A 97 -6.45 16.67 -17.73
N GLN A 98 -6.59 17.17 -16.50
CA GLN A 98 -6.06 18.49 -16.11
C GLN A 98 -4.54 18.55 -16.23
N SER A 99 -3.83 17.48 -15.83
CA SER A 99 -2.38 17.37 -15.97
C SER A 99 -1.93 17.40 -17.44
N GLN A 100 -2.62 16.67 -18.31
CA GLN A 100 -2.36 16.66 -19.75
C GLN A 100 -2.60 18.04 -20.38
N GLU A 101 -3.67 18.73 -20.00
CA GLU A 101 -3.95 20.09 -20.49
C GLU A 101 -2.87 21.08 -20.05
N ASN A 102 -2.45 21.02 -18.79
CA ASN A 102 -1.36 21.85 -18.27
C ASN A 102 -0.03 21.56 -18.97
N TYR A 103 0.27 20.29 -19.23
CA TYR A 103 1.47 19.88 -19.97
C TYR A 103 1.48 20.46 -21.40
N ASN A 104 0.35 20.37 -22.10
CA ASN A 104 0.21 20.94 -23.44
C ASN A 104 0.37 22.47 -23.45
N LYS A 105 -0.19 23.16 -22.46
CA LYS A 105 -0.01 24.62 -22.28
C LYS A 105 1.44 25.00 -22.03
N LEU A 106 2.19 24.20 -21.27
CA LEU A 106 3.60 24.43 -20.99
C LEU A 106 4.50 24.22 -22.21
N ILE A 107 4.20 23.22 -23.06
CA ILE A 107 4.96 22.98 -24.31
C ILE A 107 4.71 24.09 -25.33
N GLN A 108 3.48 24.63 -25.39
CA GLN A 108 3.13 25.70 -26.33
C GLN A 108 3.52 27.09 -25.82
N SER A 109 3.90 27.22 -24.54
CA SER A 109 4.38 28.49 -24.00
C SER A 109 5.76 28.79 -24.61
N PRO A 110 5.95 29.97 -25.25
CA PRO A 110 7.25 30.36 -25.75
C PRO A 110 8.27 30.38 -24.60
N GLU A 111 9.52 29.98 -24.87
CA GLU A 111 10.58 29.98 -23.87
C GLU A 111 10.62 31.34 -23.14
N PRO A 112 10.64 31.35 -21.79
CA PRO A 112 10.68 32.59 -21.04
C PRO A 112 11.92 33.37 -21.45
N LYS A 113 11.72 34.57 -22.01
CA LYS A 113 12.81 35.45 -22.47
C LYS A 113 13.83 35.60 -21.33
N LYS A 114 15.05 35.12 -21.56
CA LYS A 114 16.17 35.26 -20.60
C LYS A 114 16.35 36.75 -20.31
N LYS A 115 16.00 37.20 -19.10
CA LYS A 115 16.33 38.54 -18.64
C LYS A 115 17.85 38.63 -18.59
N ARG A 116 18.46 39.30 -19.58
CA ARG A 116 19.86 39.72 -19.49
C ARG A 116 19.97 40.68 -18.32
N TRP A 117 20.53 40.22 -17.22
CA TRP A 117 21.00 41.11 -16.17
C TRP A 117 22.19 41.86 -16.74
N PHE A 118 21.96 43.11 -17.17
CA PHE A 118 23.05 44.01 -17.45
C PHE A 118 23.80 44.20 -16.13
N LYS A 119 25.03 43.66 -16.05
CA LYS A 119 25.99 44.06 -15.03
C LYS A 119 26.32 45.52 -15.30
N ILE A 120 25.62 46.40 -14.61
CA ILE A 120 26.12 47.75 -14.34
C ILE A 120 27.16 47.53 -13.24
N PHE A 121 28.40 47.90 -13.53
CA PHE A 121 29.59 48.16 -12.69
C PHE A 121 30.84 47.61 -13.38
#